data_AF-A0A973UZA5-F1
#
_entry.id   AF-A0A973UZA5-F1
#
_cell.length_a   1.000
_cell.length_b   1.000
_cell.length_c   1.000
_cell.angle_alpha   90.00
_cell.angle_beta   90.00
_cell.angle_gamma   90.00
#
_symmetry.space_group_name_H-M   'P 1'
#
loop_
_entity.id
_entity.type
_entity.pdbx_description
1 polymer ?
#
loop_
_entity_poly.entity_id
_entity_poly.type
_entity_poly.pdbx_seq_one_letter_code
_entity_poly.pdbx_strand_id
1 'polypeptide(L)'
;MRLPVTAAVLLAGLALAAGCQKSPEPSTAASANTTVGDQPSASAAASPSAAPQPSTAACGRSGTASGGSGPALALRKAWLACDTGELRKLTTDAAYAQLTKIGNPKIDMTWTLAGCDGAAGSTYCTYRNKLGSDVIVRVRTEPGDHPVSEVRLDTTIYHADAEKYAREFLDAFVAHNKPRMVALSSQAVVDSIVVDAPPAGYTLTLTPEPKWVYSAQFTSTGEYWIVTIRNPLGKAHAITAFGNAG
;
A
#
# COMPACT_ATOMS: atom_id res chain seq x y z
N MET A 1 21.15 38.39 22.48
CA MET A 1 22.29 38.81 21.62
C MET A 1 22.11 38.14 20.27
N ARG A 2 21.96 38.94 19.21
CA ARG A 2 21.76 38.49 17.83
C ARG A 2 23.12 38.46 17.13
N LEU A 3 23.44 37.38 16.42
CA LEU A 3 24.57 37.28 15.49
C LEU A 3 24.01 36.99 14.11
N PRO A 4 24.21 37.86 13.10
CA PRO A 4 23.95 37.53 11.71
C PRO A 4 25.18 36.82 11.11
N VAL A 5 24.98 35.71 10.41
CA VAL A 5 26.02 35.13 9.56
C VAL A 5 25.58 35.19 8.11
N THR A 6 26.47 35.81 7.36
CA THR A 6 26.43 36.26 5.97
C THR A 6 26.50 35.09 4.98
N ALA A 7 25.80 35.27 3.86
CA ALA A 7 25.79 34.39 2.70
C ALA A 7 27.17 34.23 2.00
N ALA A 8 27.35 33.12 1.29
CA ALA A 8 28.26 33.02 0.16
C ALA A 8 27.65 32.14 -0.95
N VAL A 9 27.73 32.67 -2.16
CA VAL A 9 27.18 32.19 -3.44
C VAL A 9 28.22 31.35 -4.19
N LEU A 10 27.80 30.30 -4.90
CA LEU A 10 28.49 29.74 -6.07
C LEU A 10 27.44 28.98 -6.93
N LEU A 11 26.84 29.58 -7.97
CA LEU A 11 27.26 29.70 -9.37
C LEU A 11 27.53 28.39 -10.14
N ALA A 12 26.65 28.20 -11.16
CA ALA A 12 26.92 27.74 -12.53
C ALA A 12 27.01 26.23 -12.85
N GLY A 13 26.02 25.76 -13.63
CA GLY A 13 26.26 25.36 -15.03
C GLY A 13 26.18 23.86 -15.39
N LEU A 14 25.19 23.50 -16.23
CA LEU A 14 25.26 22.73 -17.51
C LEU A 14 23.85 22.17 -17.82
N ALA A 15 23.11 22.70 -18.80
CA ALA A 15 23.19 22.46 -20.25
C ALA A 15 22.58 21.12 -20.74
N LEU A 16 21.32 21.24 -21.21
CA LEU A 16 20.73 20.70 -22.45
C LEU A 16 21.23 19.35 -23.01
N ALA A 17 20.29 18.39 -23.11
CA ALA A 17 20.15 17.55 -24.30
C ALA A 17 18.69 17.03 -24.41
N ALA A 18 17.91 17.73 -25.24
CA ALA A 18 16.63 17.24 -25.76
C ALA A 18 16.91 16.16 -26.81
N GLY A 19 16.29 14.99 -26.66
CA GLY A 19 16.39 13.87 -27.59
C GLY A 19 15.05 13.16 -27.73
N CYS A 20 14.04 13.85 -28.28
CA CYS A 20 12.79 13.22 -28.72
C CYS A 20 13.08 12.37 -29.96
N GLN A 21 13.25 11.05 -29.79
CA GLN A 21 13.19 10.11 -30.90
C GLN A 21 11.74 9.70 -31.13
N LYS A 22 11.23 10.14 -32.29
CA LYS A 22 9.92 9.85 -32.84
C LYS A 22 9.94 8.41 -33.36
N SER A 23 9.27 7.48 -32.67
CA SER A 23 9.09 6.11 -33.17
C SER A 23 8.16 6.11 -34.40
N PRO A 24 8.53 5.44 -35.50
CA PRO A 24 7.65 5.28 -36.65
C PRO A 24 6.52 4.28 -36.37
N GLU A 25 5.29 4.65 -36.76
CA GLU A 25 4.13 3.77 -36.88
C GLU A 25 4.40 2.62 -37.86
N PRO A 26 4.06 1.37 -37.49
CA PRO A 26 3.84 0.30 -38.45
C PRO A 26 2.34 0.16 -38.79
N SER A 27 2.04 0.49 -40.04
CA SER A 27 1.16 -0.21 -41.00
C SER A 27 -0.10 -0.93 -40.50
N THR A 28 -1.22 -0.33 -40.87
CA THR A 28 -2.52 -0.93 -41.19
C THR A 28 -2.38 -2.20 -42.05
N ALA A 29 -3.01 -3.30 -41.62
CA ALA A 29 -3.33 -4.44 -42.47
C ALA A 29 -4.85 -4.69 -42.44
N ALA A 30 -5.40 -4.91 -43.63
CA ALA A 30 -6.82 -4.97 -43.93
C ALA A 30 -7.42 -6.38 -43.76
N SER A 31 -8.72 -6.39 -43.45
CA SER A 31 -9.80 -7.26 -43.93
C SER A 31 -9.68 -8.79 -43.85
N ALA A 32 -10.65 -9.39 -43.15
CA ALA A 32 -11.45 -10.49 -43.70
C ALA A 32 -12.86 -10.51 -43.07
N ASN A 33 -13.84 -10.04 -43.82
CA ASN A 33 -15.26 -10.39 -43.62
C ASN A 33 -15.42 -11.88 -43.92
N THR A 34 -16.07 -12.63 -43.02
CA THR A 34 -16.68 -13.91 -43.40
C THR A 34 -18.10 -13.95 -42.84
N THR A 35 -19.07 -13.83 -43.74
CA THR A 35 -20.50 -14.05 -43.52
C THR A 35 -20.84 -15.44 -44.04
N VAL A 36 -21.30 -16.33 -43.16
CA VAL A 36 -22.04 -17.58 -43.42
C VAL A 36 -22.82 -17.83 -42.13
N GLY A 37 -24.11 -18.14 -42.05
CA GLY A 37 -25.18 -18.55 -42.95
C GLY A 37 -26.28 -19.15 -42.04
N ASP A 38 -27.54 -18.96 -42.40
CA ASP A 38 -28.77 -19.19 -41.64
C ASP A 38 -29.07 -20.61 -41.09
N GLN A 39 -29.71 -20.64 -39.89
CA GLN A 39 -30.94 -21.39 -39.47
C GLN A 39 -30.90 -22.95 -39.40
N PRO A 40 -31.58 -23.70 -38.46
CA PRO A 40 -32.91 -23.44 -37.87
C PRO A 40 -33.17 -23.77 -36.38
N SER A 41 -34.42 -23.45 -36.01
CA SER A 41 -35.14 -23.47 -34.74
C SER A 41 -35.18 -24.76 -33.90
N ALA A 42 -35.42 -24.48 -32.60
CA ALA A 42 -36.21 -25.20 -31.59
C ALA A 42 -35.58 -26.39 -30.86
N SER A 43 -35.28 -26.19 -29.57
CA SER A 43 -35.59 -27.19 -28.54
C SER A 43 -35.73 -26.59 -27.13
N ALA A 44 -36.77 -27.05 -26.45
CA ALA A 44 -37.27 -26.83 -25.11
C ALA A 44 -36.42 -26.07 -24.08
N ALA A 45 -37.07 -25.08 -23.45
CA ALA A 45 -36.64 -24.42 -22.22
C ALA A 45 -36.55 -25.43 -21.06
N ALA A 46 -35.33 -25.76 -20.63
CA ALA A 46 -35.08 -26.34 -19.32
C ALA A 46 -34.94 -25.21 -18.30
N SER A 47 -35.81 -25.20 -17.29
CA SER A 47 -35.67 -24.32 -16.12
C SER A 47 -34.24 -24.43 -15.56
N PRO A 48 -33.53 -23.31 -15.34
CA PRO A 48 -32.21 -23.35 -14.74
C PRO A 48 -32.37 -23.91 -13.33
N SER A 49 -31.87 -25.14 -13.13
CA SER A 49 -31.63 -25.71 -11.82
C SER A 49 -30.72 -24.72 -11.09
N ALA A 50 -31.24 -24.13 -10.00
CA ALA A 50 -30.52 -23.15 -9.21
C ALA A 50 -29.15 -23.74 -8.86
N ALA A 51 -28.10 -23.16 -9.45
CA ALA A 51 -26.73 -23.59 -9.18
C ALA A 51 -26.52 -23.53 -7.66
N PRO A 52 -25.93 -24.58 -7.06
CA PRO A 52 -25.69 -24.59 -5.63
C PRO A 52 -24.91 -23.33 -5.26
N GLN A 53 -25.52 -22.48 -4.41
CA GLN A 53 -24.81 -21.33 -3.87
C GLN A 53 -23.56 -21.84 -3.17
N PRO A 54 -22.36 -21.30 -3.50
CA PRO A 54 -21.14 -21.72 -2.84
C PRO A 54 -21.29 -21.49 -1.34
N SER A 55 -21.15 -22.57 -0.58
CA SER A 55 -21.13 -22.53 0.88
C SER A 55 -19.99 -21.62 1.33
N THR A 56 -20.34 -20.49 1.96
CA THR A 56 -19.42 -19.51 2.54
C THR A 56 -18.71 -20.01 3.80
N ALA A 57 -18.97 -21.26 4.22
CA ALA A 57 -18.61 -21.76 5.54
C ALA A 57 -17.14 -22.19 5.73
N ALA A 58 -16.28 -22.15 4.70
CA ALA A 58 -14.95 -22.80 4.77
C ALA A 58 -13.74 -21.92 4.41
N CYS A 59 -13.92 -20.61 4.26
CA CYS A 59 -12.85 -19.69 3.84
C CYS A 59 -11.69 -19.54 4.85
N GLY A 60 -11.93 -19.82 6.14
CA GLY A 60 -10.92 -19.67 7.20
C GLY A 60 -10.42 -18.23 7.41
N ARG A 61 -11.07 -17.23 6.79
CA ARG A 61 -10.81 -15.79 6.96
C ARG A 61 -12.03 -15.14 7.60
N SER A 62 -12.04 -15.04 8.92
CA SER A 62 -13.02 -14.24 9.64
C SER A 62 -12.51 -12.80 9.73
N GLY A 63 -13.21 -11.84 9.15
CA GLY A 63 -12.81 -10.44 9.19
C GLY A 63 -13.89 -9.51 8.66
N THR A 64 -13.63 -8.21 8.74
CA THR A 64 -14.55 -7.17 8.25
C THR A 64 -13.80 -6.14 7.43
N ALA A 65 -14.50 -5.49 6.50
CA ALA A 65 -13.98 -4.36 5.76
C ALA A 65 -15.02 -3.22 5.81
N SER A 66 -14.59 -2.04 6.26
CA SER A 66 -15.43 -0.85 6.40
C SER A 66 -14.80 0.38 5.73
N GLY A 67 -15.64 1.37 5.40
CA GLY A 67 -15.22 2.60 4.73
C GLY A 67 -15.05 2.45 3.21
N GLY A 68 -15.16 3.58 2.52
CA GLY A 68 -15.08 3.65 1.06
C GLY A 68 -16.32 3.13 0.33
N SER A 69 -16.19 3.04 -0.99
CA SER A 69 -17.21 2.54 -1.90
C SER A 69 -16.57 1.93 -3.16
N GLY A 70 -17.40 1.41 -4.06
CA GLY A 70 -16.95 0.96 -5.38
C GLY A 70 -16.10 -0.33 -5.37
N PRO A 71 -15.30 -0.54 -6.43
CA PRO A 71 -14.59 -1.80 -6.65
C PRO A 71 -13.62 -2.21 -5.55
N ALA A 72 -12.97 -1.24 -4.90
CA ALA A 72 -12.02 -1.53 -3.82
C ALA A 72 -12.71 -2.18 -2.61
N LEU A 73 -13.84 -1.62 -2.16
CA LEU A 73 -14.62 -2.21 -1.06
C LEU A 73 -15.23 -3.55 -1.45
N ALA A 74 -15.74 -3.68 -2.69
CA ALA A 74 -16.28 -4.93 -3.21
C ALA A 74 -15.22 -6.05 -3.19
N LEU A 75 -14.00 -5.75 -3.65
CA LEU A 75 -12.86 -6.67 -3.63
C LEU A 75 -12.55 -7.11 -2.19
N ARG A 76 -12.49 -6.18 -1.25
CA ARG A 76 -12.23 -6.49 0.16
C ARG A 76 -13.26 -7.45 0.74
N LYS A 77 -14.55 -7.18 0.50
CA LYS A 77 -15.65 -8.05 0.96
C LYS A 77 -15.56 -9.44 0.33
N ALA A 78 -15.35 -9.52 -0.97
CA ALA A 78 -15.18 -10.79 -1.68
C ALA A 78 -13.94 -11.57 -1.18
N TRP A 79 -12.82 -10.89 -0.90
CA TRP A 79 -11.60 -11.52 -0.38
C TRP A 79 -11.77 -12.11 1.03
N LEU A 80 -12.50 -11.40 1.89
CA LEU A 80 -12.83 -11.85 3.24
C LEU A 80 -13.86 -13.00 3.22
N ALA A 81 -14.78 -13.01 2.26
CA ALA A 81 -15.74 -14.09 2.06
C ALA A 81 -15.19 -15.30 1.28
N CYS A 82 -13.95 -15.21 0.78
CA CYS A 82 -13.37 -16.13 -0.21
C CYS A 82 -14.25 -16.35 -1.46
N ASP A 83 -14.98 -15.32 -1.90
CA ASP A 83 -15.77 -15.37 -3.12
C ASP A 83 -14.86 -15.25 -4.35
N THR A 84 -14.32 -16.39 -4.78
CA THR A 84 -13.39 -16.43 -5.92
C THR A 84 -14.03 -16.00 -7.24
N GLY A 85 -15.34 -16.20 -7.41
CA GLY A 85 -16.06 -15.78 -8.60
C GLY A 85 -16.14 -14.27 -8.68
N GLU A 86 -16.54 -13.63 -7.58
CA GLU A 86 -16.59 -12.17 -7.51
C GLU A 86 -15.20 -11.53 -7.58
N LEU A 87 -14.20 -12.13 -6.93
CA LEU A 87 -12.81 -11.69 -7.06
C LEU A 87 -12.36 -11.66 -8.52
N ARG A 88 -12.60 -12.74 -9.28
CA ARG A 88 -12.24 -12.81 -10.71
C ARG A 88 -12.94 -11.75 -11.55
N LYS A 89 -14.21 -11.42 -11.28
CA LYS A 89 -14.90 -10.33 -11.98
C LYS A 89 -14.30 -8.95 -11.68
N LEU A 90 -13.84 -8.74 -10.45
CA LEU A 90 -13.32 -7.46 -10.01
C LEU A 90 -11.85 -7.25 -10.39
N THR A 91 -11.04 -8.31 -10.46
CA THR A 91 -9.59 -8.23 -10.67
C THR A 91 -9.17 -8.61 -12.08
N THR A 92 -8.15 -7.93 -12.61
CA THR A 92 -7.37 -8.46 -13.74
C THR A 92 -6.67 -9.77 -13.34
N ASP A 93 -6.23 -10.57 -14.30
CA ASP A 93 -5.50 -11.82 -14.01
C ASP A 93 -4.25 -11.59 -13.15
N ALA A 94 -3.50 -10.51 -13.43
CA ALA A 94 -2.34 -10.13 -12.64
C ALA A 94 -2.70 -9.77 -11.19
N ALA A 95 -3.74 -8.97 -10.98
CA ALA A 95 -4.21 -8.62 -9.65
C ALA A 95 -4.76 -9.84 -8.89
N TYR A 96 -5.44 -10.76 -9.58
CA TYR A 96 -5.90 -12.01 -8.99
C TYR A 96 -4.71 -12.87 -8.52
N ALA A 97 -3.66 -12.98 -9.33
CA ALA A 97 -2.44 -13.71 -8.97
C ALA A 97 -1.71 -13.09 -7.76
N GLN A 98 -1.68 -11.76 -7.66
CA GLN A 98 -1.16 -11.08 -6.47
C GLN A 98 -1.99 -11.42 -5.23
N LEU A 99 -3.32 -11.40 -5.35
CA LEU A 99 -4.24 -11.66 -4.25
C LEU A 99 -4.16 -13.11 -3.75
N THR A 100 -4.00 -14.08 -4.65
CA THR A 100 -3.83 -15.49 -4.26
C THR A 100 -2.48 -15.74 -3.61
N LYS A 101 -1.41 -15.06 -4.06
CA LYS A 101 -0.08 -15.10 -3.43
C LYS A 101 -0.09 -14.60 -1.99
N ILE A 102 -0.95 -13.61 -1.66
CA ILE A 102 -1.12 -13.15 -0.28
C ILE A 102 -1.68 -14.28 0.62
N GLY A 103 -2.54 -15.15 0.08
CA GLY A 103 -3.09 -16.29 0.83
C GLY A 103 -3.97 -15.88 2.02
N ASN A 104 -3.91 -16.65 3.11
CA ASN A 104 -4.59 -16.35 4.37
C ASN A 104 -3.54 -15.85 5.40
N PRO A 105 -3.24 -14.54 5.42
CA PRO A 105 -2.23 -14.02 6.32
C PRO A 105 -2.70 -14.16 7.77
N LYS A 106 -1.80 -14.59 8.66
CA LYS A 106 -2.08 -14.74 10.09
C LYS A 106 -1.98 -13.40 10.82
N ILE A 107 -2.78 -12.43 10.38
CA ILE A 107 -2.82 -11.05 10.89
C ILE A 107 -4.26 -10.65 11.23
N ASP A 108 -4.44 -9.47 11.83
CA ASP A 108 -5.77 -8.89 12.01
C ASP A 108 -6.46 -8.69 10.65
N MET A 109 -7.63 -9.32 10.50
CA MET A 109 -8.43 -9.28 9.29
C MET A 109 -9.59 -8.28 9.37
N THR A 110 -9.56 -7.35 10.33
CA THR A 110 -10.46 -6.18 10.36
C THR A 110 -9.79 -4.99 9.67
N TRP A 111 -10.42 -4.49 8.62
CA TRP A 111 -9.84 -3.50 7.72
C TRP A 111 -10.73 -2.27 7.63
N THR A 112 -10.15 -1.08 7.72
CA THR A 112 -10.86 0.19 7.56
C THR A 112 -10.16 1.02 6.49
N LEU A 113 -10.92 1.68 5.63
CA LEU A 113 -10.35 2.58 4.63
C LEU A 113 -9.55 3.69 5.34
N ALA A 114 -8.26 3.78 5.04
CA ALA A 114 -7.37 4.84 5.50
C ALA A 114 -7.42 6.05 4.55
N GLY A 115 -7.51 5.81 3.25
CA GLY A 115 -7.57 6.86 2.23
C GLY A 115 -7.61 6.29 0.81
N CYS A 116 -7.92 7.14 -0.15
CA CYS A 116 -7.78 6.84 -1.56
C CYS A 116 -7.09 8.02 -2.27
N ASP A 117 -5.98 7.74 -2.94
CA ASP A 117 -5.20 8.75 -3.65
C ASP A 117 -5.34 8.55 -5.17
N GLY A 118 -5.68 9.64 -5.86
CA GLY A 118 -5.80 9.64 -7.32
C GLY A 118 -4.44 9.74 -8.01
N ALA A 119 -4.24 8.93 -9.04
CA ALA A 119 -3.13 8.98 -9.98
C ALA A 119 -3.68 9.03 -11.42
N ALA A 120 -2.85 9.39 -12.40
CA ALA A 120 -3.29 9.44 -13.79
C ALA A 120 -3.82 8.06 -14.26
N GLY A 121 -5.14 7.97 -14.48
CA GLY A 121 -5.84 6.77 -14.92
C GLY A 121 -6.15 5.71 -13.84
N SER A 122 -5.83 5.96 -12.57
CA SER A 122 -6.16 5.02 -11.49
C SER A 122 -6.27 5.68 -10.12
N THR A 123 -6.98 5.04 -9.20
CA THR A 123 -7.05 5.42 -7.78
C THR A 123 -6.45 4.30 -6.93
N TYR A 124 -5.59 4.65 -5.97
CA TYR A 124 -5.03 3.73 -4.99
C TYR A 124 -5.78 3.88 -3.67
N CYS A 125 -6.55 2.87 -3.29
CA CYS A 125 -7.26 2.85 -2.01
C CYS A 125 -6.52 1.97 -1.00
N THR A 126 -6.19 2.54 0.15
CA THR A 126 -5.47 1.87 1.22
C THR A 126 -6.42 1.51 2.35
N TYR A 127 -6.51 0.22 2.66
CA TYR A 127 -7.24 -0.31 3.80
C TYR A 127 -6.25 -0.71 4.88
N ARG A 128 -6.43 -0.22 6.10
CA ARG A 128 -5.53 -0.43 7.23
C ARG A 128 -6.19 -1.27 8.31
N ASN A 129 -5.46 -2.21 8.91
CA ASN A 129 -5.91 -2.98 10.07
C ASN A 129 -5.43 -2.38 11.40
N LYS A 130 -5.84 -2.95 12.53
CA LYS A 130 -5.48 -2.41 13.86
C LYS A 130 -3.99 -2.50 14.20
N LEU A 131 -3.25 -3.37 13.51
CA LEU A 131 -1.81 -3.51 13.65
C LEU A 131 -1.03 -2.61 12.69
N GLY A 132 -1.72 -1.84 11.85
CA GLY A 132 -1.11 -0.94 10.86
C GLY A 132 -0.59 -1.63 9.61
N SER A 133 -0.98 -2.87 9.35
CA SER A 133 -0.79 -3.46 8.02
C SER A 133 -1.75 -2.82 7.04
N ASP A 134 -1.29 -2.63 5.81
CA ASP A 134 -2.01 -1.95 4.75
C ASP A 134 -2.28 -2.90 3.58
N VAL A 135 -3.52 -2.91 3.09
CA VAL A 135 -3.86 -3.46 1.79
C VAL A 135 -4.12 -2.31 0.84
N ILE A 136 -3.27 -2.22 -0.19
CA ILE A 136 -3.33 -1.19 -1.21
C ILE A 136 -3.97 -1.79 -2.45
N VAL A 137 -5.07 -1.19 -2.89
CA VAL A 137 -5.86 -1.63 -4.05
C VAL A 137 -5.80 -0.56 -5.12
N ARG A 138 -5.27 -0.89 -6.30
CA ARG A 138 -5.27 0.01 -7.46
C ARG A 138 -6.48 -0.26 -8.34
N VAL A 139 -7.36 0.73 -8.43
CA VAL A 139 -8.57 0.71 -9.26
C VAL A 139 -8.35 1.56 -10.50
N ARG A 140 -8.63 1.04 -11.69
CA ARG A 140 -8.58 1.82 -12.95
C ARG A 140 -9.75 2.82 -12.97
N THR A 141 -9.49 4.02 -13.47
CA THR A 141 -10.53 5.07 -13.60
C THR A 141 -11.40 4.84 -14.83
N GLU A 142 -10.84 4.25 -15.88
CA GLU A 142 -11.60 3.93 -17.09
C GLU A 142 -12.64 2.84 -16.80
N PRO A 143 -13.89 3.02 -17.26
CA PRO A 143 -14.91 2.00 -17.12
C PRO A 143 -14.52 0.76 -17.93
N GLY A 144 -14.65 -0.41 -17.32
CA GLY A 144 -14.38 -1.67 -17.99
C GLY A 144 -14.49 -2.85 -17.03
N ASP A 145 -14.38 -4.04 -17.62
CA ASP A 145 -14.31 -5.28 -16.86
C ASP A 145 -13.02 -5.29 -16.03
N HIS A 146 -13.06 -5.95 -14.87
CA HIS A 146 -11.90 -6.12 -14.00
C HIS A 146 -11.29 -4.80 -13.49
N PRO A 147 -12.07 -3.93 -12.82
CA PRO A 147 -11.62 -2.59 -12.41
C PRO A 147 -10.37 -2.58 -11.52
N VAL A 148 -10.07 -3.65 -10.79
CA VAL A 148 -8.88 -3.78 -9.93
C VAL A 148 -7.69 -4.31 -10.73
N SER A 149 -6.65 -3.49 -10.84
CA SER A 149 -5.44 -3.79 -11.62
C SER A 149 -4.24 -4.21 -10.77
N GLU A 150 -4.25 -3.93 -9.47
CA GLU A 150 -3.17 -4.30 -8.56
C GLU A 150 -3.70 -4.46 -7.14
N VAL A 151 -3.17 -5.44 -6.40
CA VAL A 151 -3.40 -5.61 -4.97
C VAL A 151 -2.08 -5.91 -4.28
N ARG A 152 -1.74 -5.13 -3.25
CA ARG A 152 -0.56 -5.33 -2.42
C ARG A 152 -0.96 -5.43 -0.96
N LEU A 153 -0.33 -6.34 -0.23
CA LEU A 153 -0.37 -6.38 1.22
C LEU A 153 1.01 -5.94 1.73
N ASP A 154 1.03 -4.87 2.50
CA ASP A 154 2.17 -4.41 3.27
C ASP A 154 1.92 -4.71 4.75
N THR A 155 2.57 -5.75 5.26
CA THR A 155 2.39 -6.20 6.65
C THR A 155 3.31 -5.44 7.58
N THR A 156 2.85 -5.17 8.80
CA THR A 156 3.75 -4.71 9.88
C THR A 156 4.74 -5.82 10.23
N ILE A 157 6.04 -5.57 10.05
CA ILE A 157 7.11 -6.55 10.31
C ILE A 157 7.88 -6.18 11.59
N TYR A 158 7.97 -7.12 12.53
CA TYR A 158 8.81 -6.97 13.72
C TYR A 158 10.21 -7.51 13.42
N HIS A 159 11.12 -6.65 12.97
CA HIS A 159 12.48 -7.04 12.62
C HIS A 159 13.32 -7.45 13.84
N ALA A 160 14.14 -8.50 13.70
CA ALA A 160 15.16 -8.86 14.70
C ALA A 160 16.40 -7.95 14.63
N ASP A 161 16.56 -7.22 13.53
CA ASP A 161 17.62 -6.24 13.31
C ASP A 161 17.15 -4.84 13.74
N ALA A 162 17.96 -4.16 14.54
CA ALA A 162 17.58 -2.89 15.17
C ALA A 162 17.44 -1.74 14.15
N GLU A 163 18.29 -1.72 13.12
CA GLU A 163 18.22 -0.69 12.08
C GLU A 163 16.95 -0.86 11.25
N LYS A 164 16.66 -2.08 10.79
CA LYS A 164 15.43 -2.39 10.06
C LYS A 164 14.18 -2.11 10.90
N TYR A 165 14.21 -2.39 12.21
CA TYR A 165 13.10 -2.08 13.10
C TYR A 165 12.88 -0.56 13.23
N ALA A 166 13.96 0.21 13.37
CA ALA A 166 13.87 1.67 13.40
C ALA A 166 13.34 2.25 12.08
N ARG A 167 13.79 1.70 10.93
CA ARG A 167 13.28 2.09 9.60
C ARG A 167 11.80 1.80 9.44
N GLU A 168 11.32 0.61 9.83
CA GLU A 168 9.90 0.25 9.77
C GLU A 168 9.04 1.27 10.57
N PHE A 169 9.53 1.74 11.71
CA PHE A 169 8.83 2.76 12.51
C PHE A 169 8.87 4.15 11.87
N LEU A 170 10.01 4.57 11.31
CA LEU A 170 10.14 5.85 10.62
C LEU A 170 9.28 5.89 9.34
N ASP A 171 9.25 4.80 8.59
CA ASP A 171 8.38 4.65 7.41
C ASP A 171 6.90 4.74 7.82
N ALA A 172 6.53 4.13 8.95
CA ALA A 172 5.20 4.29 9.53
C ALA A 172 4.89 5.74 9.93
N PHE A 173 5.86 6.45 10.51
CA PHE A 173 5.71 7.86 10.88
C PHE A 173 5.47 8.75 9.66
N VAL A 174 6.33 8.63 8.64
CA VAL A 174 6.21 9.35 7.36
C VAL A 174 4.89 9.05 6.66
N ALA A 175 4.41 7.80 6.71
CA ALA A 175 3.14 7.40 6.11
C ALA A 175 1.90 7.75 6.97
N HIS A 176 2.07 8.50 8.07
CA HIS A 176 1.04 8.79 9.06
C HIS A 176 0.28 7.53 9.54
N ASN A 177 0.98 6.39 9.61
CA ASN A 177 0.46 5.09 10.01
C ASN A 177 0.56 4.90 11.54
N LYS A 178 -0.25 5.66 12.28
CA LYS A 178 -0.30 5.59 13.75
C LYS A 178 -0.49 4.16 14.29
N PRO A 179 -1.39 3.30 13.75
CA PRO A 179 -1.52 1.93 14.24
C PRO A 179 -0.22 1.13 14.13
N ARG A 180 0.55 1.28 13.03
CA ARG A 180 1.85 0.61 12.87
C ARG A 180 2.87 1.16 13.85
N MET A 181 2.91 2.48 14.05
CA MET A 181 3.79 3.10 15.04
C MET A 181 3.49 2.57 16.46
N VAL A 182 2.22 2.45 16.84
CA VAL A 182 1.82 1.88 18.14
C VAL A 182 2.23 0.41 18.27
N ALA A 183 2.04 -0.39 17.22
CA ALA A 183 2.45 -1.80 17.21
C ALA A 183 3.97 -1.96 17.38
N LEU A 184 4.76 -1.06 16.80
CA LEU A 184 6.22 -1.07 16.89
C LEU A 184 6.77 -0.42 18.18
N SER A 185 6.00 0.47 18.81
CA SER A 185 6.38 1.26 19.98
C SER A 185 5.35 1.16 21.13
N SER A 186 4.71 2.25 21.55
CA SER A 186 3.58 2.24 22.48
C SER A 186 2.67 3.43 22.20
N GLN A 187 1.44 3.40 22.74
CA GLN A 187 0.54 4.55 22.64
C GLN A 187 1.17 5.82 23.21
N ALA A 188 1.87 5.72 24.36
CA ALA A 188 2.55 6.85 24.99
C ALA A 188 3.63 7.47 24.10
N VAL A 189 4.39 6.65 23.36
CA VAL A 189 5.41 7.14 22.42
C VAL A 189 4.73 7.88 21.26
N VAL A 190 3.65 7.34 20.71
CA VAL A 190 2.94 7.99 19.59
C VAL A 190 2.24 9.28 20.02
N ASP A 191 1.66 9.31 21.22
CA ASP A 191 1.00 10.50 21.77
C ASP A 191 1.97 11.64 22.09
N SER A 192 3.25 11.33 22.35
CA SER A 192 4.28 12.37 22.53
C SER A 192 4.67 13.09 21.23
N ILE A 193 4.23 12.60 20.08
CA ILE A 193 4.52 13.19 18.77
C ILE A 193 3.48 14.26 18.49
N VAL A 194 3.87 15.51 18.69
CA VAL A 194 3.00 16.69 18.55
C VAL A 194 3.22 17.45 17.23
N VAL A 195 4.13 16.98 16.39
CA VAL A 195 4.44 17.59 15.09
C VAL A 195 4.14 16.62 13.96
N ASP A 196 3.83 17.16 12.78
CA ASP A 196 3.61 16.36 11.58
C ASP A 196 4.90 15.71 11.10
N ALA A 197 4.75 14.58 10.41
CA ALA A 197 5.89 13.88 9.84
C ALA A 197 6.52 14.70 8.69
N PRO A 198 7.86 14.80 8.63
CA PRO A 198 8.51 15.40 7.48
C PRO A 198 8.23 14.62 6.19
N PRO A 199 8.41 15.23 5.00
CA PRO A 199 8.32 14.53 3.73
C PRO A 199 9.24 13.31 3.68
N ALA A 200 8.86 12.30 2.92
CA ALA A 200 9.60 11.06 2.79
C ALA A 200 11.08 11.28 2.39
N GLY A 201 11.95 10.45 2.96
CA GLY A 201 13.40 10.48 2.73
C GLY A 201 14.18 10.87 3.98
N TYR A 202 14.97 9.92 4.50
CA TYR A 202 15.83 10.14 5.66
C TYR A 202 17.09 9.27 5.58
N THR A 203 18.17 9.74 6.21
CA THR A 203 19.37 8.94 6.48
C THR A 203 19.36 8.50 7.92
N LEU A 204 19.53 7.21 8.17
CA LEU A 204 19.55 6.64 9.51
C LEU A 204 20.99 6.36 9.93
N THR A 205 21.42 6.90 11.06
CA THR A 205 22.77 6.74 11.60
C THR A 205 22.68 6.17 13.02
N LEU A 206 23.47 5.13 13.31
CA LEU A 206 23.58 4.59 14.66
C LEU A 206 24.41 5.55 15.52
N THR A 207 23.87 5.92 16.68
CA THR A 207 24.61 6.73 17.66
C THR A 207 25.69 5.86 18.32
N PRO A 208 26.92 6.36 18.53
CA PRO A 208 27.99 5.58 19.15
C PRO A 208 27.60 5.00 20.52
N GLU A 209 26.90 5.79 21.34
CA GLU A 209 26.33 5.39 22.62
C GLU A 209 25.05 6.19 22.93
N PRO A 210 24.04 5.60 23.61
CA PRO A 210 23.95 4.20 24.05
C PRO A 210 23.53 3.24 22.91
N LYS A 211 23.67 1.92 23.14
CA LYS A 211 23.28 0.88 22.17
C LYS A 211 21.82 1.06 21.69
N TRP A 212 21.62 0.93 20.38
CA TRP A 212 20.33 1.00 19.68
C TRP A 212 19.57 2.33 19.79
N VAL A 213 20.32 3.42 19.85
CA VAL A 213 19.79 4.76 19.59
C VAL A 213 20.16 5.17 18.18
N TYR A 214 19.17 5.39 17.34
CA TYR A 214 19.35 5.82 15.97
C TYR A 214 18.95 7.29 15.81
N SER A 215 19.75 8.04 15.07
CA SER A 215 19.41 9.38 14.60
C SER A 215 18.98 9.30 13.14
N ALA A 216 17.77 9.76 12.85
CA ALA A 216 17.23 9.91 11.51
C ALA A 216 17.31 11.38 11.11
N GLN A 217 18.09 11.68 10.07
CA GLN A 217 18.14 13.01 9.47
C GLN A 217 17.27 13.03 8.21
N PHE A 218 16.20 13.83 8.21
CA PHE A 218 15.31 13.94 7.07
C PHE A 218 15.94 14.81 5.98
N THR A 219 16.00 14.30 4.75
CA THR A 219 16.77 14.94 3.66
C THR A 219 16.11 16.22 3.14
N SER A 220 14.80 16.33 3.26
CA SER A 220 14.01 17.46 2.78
C SER A 220 14.04 18.67 3.72
N THR A 221 14.03 18.42 5.03
CA THR A 221 13.94 19.47 6.06
C THR A 221 15.24 19.67 6.82
N GLY A 222 16.14 18.70 6.82
CA GLY A 222 17.34 18.67 7.66
C GLY A 222 17.06 18.35 9.12
N GLU A 223 15.80 18.10 9.50
CA GLU A 223 15.42 17.78 10.88
C GLU A 223 16.03 16.47 11.36
N TYR A 224 16.38 16.44 12.65
CA TYR A 224 16.93 15.27 13.32
C TYR A 224 15.90 14.67 14.27
N TRP A 225 15.70 13.37 14.14
CA TRP A 225 14.78 12.60 14.96
C TRP A 225 15.54 11.46 15.62
N ILE A 226 15.22 11.16 16.87
CA ILE A 226 15.87 10.09 17.63
C ILE A 226 14.88 8.96 17.82
N VAL A 227 15.28 7.75 17.42
CA VAL A 227 14.56 6.50 17.69
C VAL A 227 15.35 5.71 18.73
N THR A 228 14.76 5.42 19.89
CA THR A 228 15.39 4.64 20.95
C THR A 228 14.73 3.27 21.08
N ILE A 229 15.52 2.21 20.92
CA ILE A 229 15.08 0.82 21.10
C ILE A 229 15.71 0.28 22.38
N ARG A 230 14.88 -0.19 23.32
CA ARG A 230 15.36 -0.82 24.58
C ARG A 230 14.75 -2.19 24.83
N ASN A 231 13.64 -2.49 24.18
CA ASN A 231 12.93 -3.75 24.36
C ASN A 231 13.43 -4.82 23.36
N PRO A 232 13.15 -6.11 23.60
CA PRO A 232 13.60 -7.19 22.72
C PRO A 232 13.14 -7.03 21.27
N LEU A 233 14.07 -7.15 20.33
CA LEU A 233 13.80 -7.12 18.88
C LEU A 233 13.05 -8.39 18.43
N GLY A 234 12.46 -8.34 17.24
CA GLY A 234 11.65 -9.43 16.68
C GLY A 234 10.25 -9.54 17.29
N LYS A 235 9.85 -8.58 18.11
CA LYS A 235 8.56 -8.51 18.81
C LYS A 235 7.97 -7.12 18.72
N ALA A 236 6.68 -7.00 19.03
CA ALA A 236 6.02 -5.71 19.16
C ALA A 236 6.66 -4.85 20.27
N HIS A 237 6.46 -3.54 20.18
CA HIS A 237 6.81 -2.57 21.21
C HIS A 237 8.31 -2.47 21.54
N ALA A 238 9.21 -2.75 20.58
CA ALA A 238 10.65 -2.64 20.78
C ALA A 238 11.13 -1.18 21.02
N ILE A 239 10.44 -0.20 20.41
CA ILE A 239 10.77 1.23 20.50
C ILE A 239 10.17 1.81 21.78
N THR A 240 11.02 2.46 22.58
CA THR A 240 10.64 3.02 23.89
C THR A 240 10.63 4.53 23.96
N ALA A 241 11.26 5.22 23.00
CA ALA A 241 11.17 6.67 22.86
C ALA A 241 11.36 7.08 21.40
N PHE A 242 10.67 8.14 21.01
CA PHE A 242 10.79 8.78 19.71
C PHE A 242 10.52 10.28 19.84
N GLY A 243 11.32 11.11 19.19
CA GLY A 243 11.12 12.55 19.21
C GLY A 243 12.11 13.31 18.35
N ASN A 244 11.77 14.56 18.04
CA ASN A 244 12.66 15.50 17.36
C ASN A 244 13.76 15.98 18.33
N ALA A 245 15.00 16.05 17.85
CA ALA A 245 16.18 16.39 18.65
C ALA A 245 16.50 17.89 18.72
N GLY A 246 15.76 18.75 18.00
CA GLY A 246 15.98 20.20 17.94
C GLY A 246 16.14 20.70 16.51
#